data_AF-A0A2I1X8Z6-F1
#
_entry.id   AF-A0A2I1X8Z6-F1
#
_cell.length_a   1.000
_cell.length_b   1.000
_cell.length_c   1.000
_cell.angle_alpha   90.00
_cell.angle_beta   90.00
_cell.angle_gamma   90.00
#
_symmetry.space_group_name_H-M   'P 1'
#
loop_
_entity.id
_entity.type
_entity.pdbx_description
1 polymer ?
#
loop_
_entity_poly.entity_id
_entity_poly.type
_entity_poly.pdbx_seq_one_letter_code
_entity_poly.pdbx_strand_id
1 'polypeptide(L)'
;LNKAAQTANNHHTDEETQRGRLKDALKDLKEAGLIQTAPAGIATATEQSQLHTANENIHLVSGSHTDITAGQSLTAHAAQGLNLFAQSSSIKMQANQGKVEVQAQND
;
A
#
# COMPACT_ATOMS: atom_id res chain seq x y z
N LEU A 1 -4.21 -12.98 4.16
CA LEU A 1 -4.59 -11.63 4.59
C LEU A 1 -5.95 -11.20 4.01
N ASN A 2 -6.13 -11.19 2.68
CA ASN A 2 -7.40 -10.77 2.04
C ASN A 2 -8.67 -11.45 2.59
N LYS A 3 -8.65 -12.78 2.78
CA LYS A 3 -9.80 -13.50 3.36
C LYS A 3 -10.17 -13.03 4.78
N ALA A 4 -9.17 -12.72 5.61
CA ALA A 4 -9.39 -12.25 6.97
C ALA A 4 -9.97 -10.83 6.97
N ALA A 5 -9.46 -9.94 6.10
CA ALA A 5 -10.01 -8.60 5.89
C ALA A 5 -11.48 -8.66 5.43
N GLN A 6 -11.80 -9.51 4.46
CA GLN A 6 -13.18 -9.73 3.98
C GLN A 6 -14.11 -10.21 5.09
N THR A 7 -13.66 -11.18 5.91
CA THR A 7 -14.45 -11.71 7.02
C THR A 7 -14.73 -10.64 8.08
N ALA A 8 -13.85 -9.64 8.20
CA ALA A 8 -14.02 -8.48 9.07
C ALA A 8 -14.85 -7.34 8.41
N ASN A 9 -15.56 -7.60 7.31
CA ASN A 9 -16.26 -6.60 6.49
C ASN A 9 -15.36 -5.46 6.00
N ASN A 10 -14.06 -5.72 5.87
CA ASN A 10 -13.12 -4.78 5.30
C ASN A 10 -12.99 -5.03 3.78
N HIS A 11 -12.63 -3.99 3.02
CA HIS A 11 -12.42 -4.14 1.59
C HIS A 11 -11.28 -5.13 1.31
N HIS A 12 -11.49 -5.98 0.30
CA HIS A 12 -10.43 -6.83 -0.20
C HIS A 12 -9.53 -6.03 -1.14
N THR A 13 -8.23 -6.31 -1.10
CA THR A 13 -7.34 -5.85 -2.15
C THR A 13 -7.38 -6.87 -3.28
N ASP A 14 -7.55 -6.42 -4.53
CA ASP A 14 -7.52 -7.30 -5.71
C ASP A 14 -6.09 -7.75 -6.09
N GLU A 15 -5.21 -7.84 -5.09
CA GLU A 15 -3.76 -7.98 -5.24
C GLU A 15 -3.37 -9.27 -5.97
N GLU A 16 -4.04 -10.40 -5.69
CA GLU A 16 -3.72 -11.67 -6.34
C GLU A 16 -4.05 -11.65 -7.84
N THR A 17 -5.19 -11.06 -8.22
CA THR A 17 -5.61 -10.90 -9.61
C THR A 17 -4.65 -9.97 -10.35
N GLN A 18 -4.33 -8.81 -9.76
CA GLN A 18 -3.45 -7.82 -10.40
C GLN A 18 -2.01 -8.34 -10.52
N ARG A 19 -1.50 -9.04 -9.50
CA ARG A 19 -0.18 -9.68 -9.56
C ARG A 19 -0.12 -10.77 -10.63
N GLY A 20 -1.19 -11.57 -10.77
CA GLY A 20 -1.31 -12.58 -11.82
C GLY A 20 -1.28 -11.95 -13.21
N ARG A 21 -2.14 -10.95 -13.46
CA ARG A 21 -2.19 -10.20 -14.71
C ARG A 21 -0.86 -9.55 -15.06
N LEU A 22 -0.23 -8.86 -14.10
CA LEU A 22 1.07 -8.20 -14.31
C LEU A 22 2.16 -9.22 -14.64
N LYS A 23 2.19 -10.35 -13.92
CA LYS A 23 3.15 -11.42 -14.19
C LYS A 23 2.95 -12.02 -15.58
N ASP A 24 1.71 -12.23 -16.01
CA ASP A 24 1.41 -12.81 -17.32
C ASP A 24 1.68 -11.82 -18.47
N ALA A 25 1.36 -10.54 -18.28
CA ALA A 25 1.64 -9.46 -19.24
C ALA A 25 3.16 -9.27 -19.45
N LEU A 26 3.93 -9.36 -18.37
CA LEU A 26 5.39 -9.20 -18.42
C LEU A 26 6.14 -10.51 -18.68
N LYS A 27 5.44 -11.65 -18.69
CA LYS A 27 6.01 -12.94 -19.08
C LYS A 27 6.45 -12.86 -20.53
N ASP A 28 7.72 -13.19 -20.77
CA ASP A 28 8.38 -13.06 -22.08
C ASP A 28 8.40 -11.61 -22.61
N LEU A 29 8.14 -10.60 -21.76
CA LEU A 29 7.98 -9.18 -22.12
C LEU A 29 7.02 -8.96 -23.31
N LYS A 30 5.88 -9.66 -23.29
CA LYS A 30 4.83 -9.52 -24.32
C LYS A 30 4.24 -8.11 -24.37
N GLU A 31 4.32 -7.38 -23.27
CA GLU A 31 3.99 -5.97 -23.16
C GLU A 31 5.20 -5.14 -22.74
N ALA A 32 5.22 -3.86 -23.12
CA ALA A 32 6.28 -2.93 -22.72
C ALA A 32 6.18 -2.63 -21.22
N GLY A 33 7.10 -3.18 -20.43
CA GLY A 33 7.13 -2.96 -18.99
C GLY A 33 8.49 -3.24 -18.37
N LEU A 34 8.56 -3.08 -17.05
CA LEU A 34 9.77 -3.23 -16.25
C LEU A 34 9.51 -4.21 -15.11
N ILE A 35 10.35 -5.24 -14.99
CA ILE A 35 10.45 -6.08 -13.80
C ILE A 35 11.79 -5.79 -13.11
N GLN A 36 11.74 -5.44 -11.83
CA GLN A 36 12.92 -5.39 -10.97
C GLN A 36 12.87 -6.58 -10.00
N THR A 37 13.88 -7.44 -10.04
CA THR A 37 14.02 -8.56 -9.11
C THR A 37 15.47 -8.73 -8.70
N ALA A 38 15.71 -8.88 -7.40
CA ALA A 38 17.03 -9.08 -6.83
C ALA A 38 16.89 -9.91 -5.54
N PRO A 39 17.34 -11.19 -5.52
CA PRO A 39 17.16 -12.06 -4.36
C PRO A 39 17.74 -11.54 -3.05
N ALA A 40 18.79 -10.72 -3.13
CA ALA A 40 19.41 -10.08 -1.97
C ALA A 40 18.74 -8.75 -1.55
N GLY A 41 17.91 -8.14 -2.42
CA GLY A 41 17.19 -6.91 -2.13
C GLY A 41 17.35 -5.81 -3.20
N ILE A 42 16.50 -4.78 -3.11
CA ILE A 42 16.48 -3.58 -3.94
C ILE A 42 16.48 -2.36 -3.01
N ALA A 43 17.31 -1.36 -3.31
CA ALA A 43 17.28 -0.06 -2.64
C ALA A 43 17.14 1.04 -3.69
N THR A 44 16.21 1.98 -3.45
CA THR A 44 15.96 3.14 -4.32
C THR A 44 16.06 4.42 -3.50
N ALA A 45 16.94 5.34 -3.89
CA ALA A 45 17.18 6.59 -3.14
C ALA A 45 17.38 7.78 -4.08
N THR A 46 17.09 8.99 -3.60
CA THR A 46 17.33 10.28 -4.25
C THR A 46 17.34 11.37 -3.19
N GLU A 47 18.11 12.45 -3.39
CA GLU A 47 18.10 13.62 -2.51
C GLU A 47 16.87 14.51 -2.71
N GLN A 48 16.23 14.42 -3.87
CA GLN A 48 15.05 15.21 -4.21
C GLN A 48 13.77 14.40 -3.97
N SER A 49 13.06 14.01 -5.04
CA SER A 49 11.73 13.40 -4.95
C SER A 49 11.67 12.01 -5.58
N GLN A 50 10.85 11.14 -4.98
CA GLN A 50 10.38 9.89 -5.59
C GLN A 50 8.88 10.01 -5.82
N LEU A 51 8.43 9.71 -7.04
CA LEU A 51 7.02 9.74 -7.42
C LEU A 51 6.62 8.37 -7.98
N HIS A 52 5.57 7.80 -7.40
CA HIS A 52 4.92 6.59 -7.90
C HIS A 52 3.50 6.96 -8.35
N THR A 53 3.20 6.78 -9.63
CA THR A 53 1.90 7.13 -10.22
C THR A 53 1.42 5.99 -11.09
N ALA A 54 0.16 5.61 -10.95
CA ALA A 54 -0.51 4.62 -11.78
C ALA A 54 -1.94 5.09 -12.09
N ASN A 55 -2.43 4.81 -13.30
CA ASN A 55 -3.81 5.10 -13.67
C ASN A 55 -4.82 4.18 -12.98
N GLU A 56 -4.40 2.94 -12.70
CA GLU A 56 -5.23 1.94 -12.01
C GLU A 56 -4.85 1.84 -10.53
N ASN A 57 -3.83 1.03 -10.21
CA ASN A 57 -3.53 0.65 -8.83
C ASN A 57 -2.03 0.76 -8.52
N ILE A 58 -1.70 1.09 -7.27
CA ILE A 58 -0.37 0.90 -6.67
C ILE A 58 -0.51 -0.13 -5.56
N HIS A 59 0.31 -1.19 -5.61
CA HIS A 59 0.33 -2.23 -4.58
C HIS A 59 1.69 -2.24 -3.87
N LEU A 60 1.66 -2.17 -2.53
CA LEU A 60 2.83 -2.32 -1.67
C LEU A 60 2.62 -3.55 -0.79
N VAL A 61 3.38 -4.61 -1.04
CA VAL A 61 3.21 -5.92 -0.39
C VAL A 61 4.54 -6.37 0.21
N SER A 62 4.54 -6.77 1.48
CA SER A 62 5.70 -7.29 2.19
C SER A 62 5.36 -8.62 2.87
N GLY A 63 6.36 -9.50 3.01
CA GLY A 63 6.21 -10.77 3.74
C GLY A 63 6.39 -10.63 5.26
N SER A 64 6.99 -9.51 5.71
CA SER A 64 7.27 -9.24 7.12
C SER A 64 6.67 -7.89 7.54
N HIS A 65 7.44 -6.80 7.48
CA HIS A 65 6.98 -5.46 7.85
C HIS A 65 6.96 -4.54 6.63
N THR A 66 6.00 -3.61 6.61
CA THR A 66 6.02 -2.43 5.76
C THR A 66 6.17 -1.21 6.66
N ASP A 67 7.35 -0.60 6.65
CA ASP A 67 7.64 0.61 7.42
C ASP A 67 7.56 1.83 6.50
N ILE A 68 6.74 2.82 6.88
CA ILE A 68 6.61 4.10 6.18
C ILE A 68 6.96 5.20 7.17
N THR A 69 8.01 5.96 6.86
CA THR A 69 8.49 7.06 7.71
C THR A 69 8.59 8.34 6.88
N ALA A 70 8.16 9.46 7.47
CA ALA A 70 8.27 10.79 6.88
C ALA A 70 8.94 11.74 7.87
N GLY A 71 9.85 12.59 7.39
CA GLY A 71 10.54 13.57 8.23
C GLY A 71 9.67 14.74 8.69
N GLN A 72 8.53 14.99 8.01
CA GLN A 72 7.59 16.07 8.33
C GLN A 72 6.17 15.54 8.52
N SER A 73 5.51 15.09 7.46
CA SER A 73 4.13 14.61 7.50
C SER A 73 3.90 13.40 6.60
N LEU A 74 2.96 12.55 6.99
CA LEU A 74 2.38 11.50 6.16
C LEU A 74 0.92 11.86 5.88
N THR A 75 0.59 12.07 4.61
CA THR A 75 -0.76 12.45 4.17
C THR A 75 -1.31 11.39 3.22
N ALA A 76 -2.56 10.98 3.44
CA ALA A 76 -3.26 10.05 2.57
C ALA A 76 -4.66 10.60 2.25
N HIS A 77 -5.04 10.54 0.97
CA HIS A 77 -6.35 10.94 0.49
C HIS A 77 -6.93 9.82 -0.37
N ALA A 78 -8.23 9.58 -0.22
CA ALA A 78 -8.97 8.64 -1.05
C ALA A 78 -10.31 9.25 -1.41
N ALA A 79 -10.74 9.06 -2.66
CA ALA A 79 -12.02 9.60 -3.14
C ALA A 79 -13.24 8.89 -2.50
N GLN A 80 -13.08 7.62 -2.09
CA GLN A 80 -14.17 6.80 -1.56
C GLN A 80 -13.97 6.45 -0.09
N GLY A 81 -12.76 6.02 0.30
CA GLY A 81 -12.50 5.69 1.71
C GLY A 81 -11.10 5.19 1.98
N LEU A 82 -10.72 5.26 3.26
CA LEU A 82 -9.49 4.69 3.80
C LEU A 82 -9.85 3.45 4.62
N ASN A 83 -9.23 2.33 4.30
CA ASN A 83 -9.46 1.05 4.96
C ASN A 83 -8.18 0.57 5.66
N LEU A 84 -8.25 0.40 6.98
CA LEU A 84 -7.13 -0.09 7.80
C LEU A 84 -7.56 -1.37 8.50
N PHE A 85 -6.72 -2.41 8.43
CA PHE A 85 -7.00 -3.71 9.03
C PHE A 85 -5.75 -4.33 9.64
N ALA A 86 -5.88 -4.88 10.85
CA ALA A 86 -4.88 -5.72 11.48
C ALA A 86 -5.54 -7.07 11.85
N GLN A 87 -4.95 -8.18 11.39
CA GLN A 87 -5.54 -9.50 11.59
C GLN A 87 -5.27 -10.07 12.99
N SER A 88 -4.01 -10.04 13.42
CA SER A 88 -3.54 -10.78 14.61
C SER A 88 -3.16 -9.88 15.79
N SER A 89 -3.20 -8.56 15.59
CA SER A 89 -2.81 -7.56 16.58
C SER A 89 -3.71 -6.33 16.44
N SER A 90 -3.37 -5.24 17.14
CA SER A 90 -4.16 -4.01 17.12
C SER A 90 -3.66 -3.01 16.07
N ILE A 91 -4.56 -2.13 15.65
CA ILE A 91 -4.19 -0.85 15.05
C ILE A 91 -3.87 0.10 16.19
N LYS A 92 -2.71 0.75 16.14
CA LYS A 92 -2.27 1.73 17.14
C LYS A 92 -2.05 3.09 16.47
N MET A 93 -2.85 4.09 16.85
CA MET A 93 -2.75 5.48 16.38
C MET A 93 -2.43 6.39 17.57
N GLN A 94 -1.32 7.12 17.51
CA GLN A 94 -0.85 7.96 18.61
C GLN A 94 -0.17 9.22 18.08
N ALA A 95 -0.40 10.35 18.75
CA ALA A 95 0.39 11.56 18.57
C ALA A 95 1.22 11.79 19.83
N ASN A 96 2.55 11.95 19.69
CA ASN A 96 3.41 12.32 20.83
C ASN A 96 3.11 13.75 21.31
N GLN A 97 2.80 14.64 20.37
CA GLN A 97 2.38 16.01 20.61
C GLN A 97 1.33 16.40 19.58
N GLY A 98 0.45 17.34 19.94
CA GLY A 98 -0.66 17.78 19.09
C GLY A 98 -1.94 16.96 19.26
N LYS A 99 -3.00 17.39 18.57
CA LYS A 99 -4.33 16.79 18.64
C LYS A 99 -4.43 15.55 17.73
N VAL A 100 -5.08 14.50 18.22
CA VAL A 100 -5.64 13.45 17.36
C VAL A 100 -7.08 13.82 17.07
N GLU A 101 -7.43 13.93 15.79
CA GLU A 101 -8.76 14.32 15.34
C GLU A 101 -9.32 13.26 14.37
N VAL A 102 -10.51 12.76 14.68
CA VAL A 102 -11.28 11.86 13.83
C VAL A 102 -12.67 12.48 13.70
N GLN A 103 -13.09 12.72 12.47
CA GLN A 103 -14.37 13.35 12.19
C GLN A 103 -15.07 12.63 11.05
N ALA A 104 -16.39 12.50 11.17
CA ALA A 104 -17.27 12.19 10.06
C ALA A 104 -18.07 13.47 9.77
N GLN A 105 -17.58 14.26 8.81
CA GLN A 105 -18.01 15.66 8.66
C GLN A 105 -19.38 15.82 8.02
N ASN A 106 -19.78 14.84 7.21
CA ASN A 106 -21.02 14.85 6.42
C ASN A 106 -21.64 13.45 6.36
N ASP A 107 -21.43 12.65 7.41
CA ASP A 107 -21.90 11.24 7.50
C ASP A 107 -23.42 11.13 7.64
#